data_AF-A0A537G8Z8-F1
#
_entry.id   AF-A0A537G8Z8-F1
#
_cell.length_a   1.000
_cell.length_b   1.000
_cell.length_c   1.000
_cell.angle_alpha   90.00
_cell.angle_beta   90.00
_cell.angle_gamma   90.00
#
_symmetry.space_group_name_H-M   'P 1'
#
loop_
_entity.id
_entity.type
_entity.pdbx_description
1 polymer ?
#
loop_
_entity_poly.entity_id
_entity_poly.type
_entity_poly.pdbx_seq_one_letter_code
_entity_poly.pdbx_strand_id
1 'polypeptide(L)'
;MLVLEARSRIGGRCWTCRFPGLSAPVELGAEFIHGRPPVTLALLQRAGSAALDSARTQRFVTDGRLRAIDAFAEARKAMRNTAVLKVKDSSFATFLARKRGLSRRTRSFARMMVEGFDAADPARASARAIVEEWCASPQLGAQFRPLGGYSALLDSLAGSDLRLQSVVREIRWERGSVEVRGECLGKQLRYRAPQAIVTLPLGVLQSDAVRFIPALKEKRPALKKLASGPVVKIALRFRAAFWEEEHPGVAFFHSPAAAFPTFWTPLPTRVPFLIGWAGGPKAVRLAGLKRDEVVRRALHSLRSIFGR
;
A
#
# COMPACT_ATOMS: atom_id res chain seq x y z
N MET A 1 1.03 -27.77 -9.78
CA MET A 1 0.08 -26.66 -10.10
C MET A 1 0.87 -25.62 -10.85
N LEU A 2 0.58 -25.38 -12.13
CA LEU A 2 1.34 -24.42 -12.94
C LEU A 2 0.97 -22.97 -12.60
N VAL A 3 1.98 -22.13 -12.34
CA VAL A 3 1.84 -20.69 -12.11
C VAL A 3 2.50 -19.93 -13.25
N LEU A 4 1.78 -19.01 -13.86
CA LEU A 4 2.28 -18.11 -14.92
C LEU A 4 2.39 -16.69 -14.36
N GLU A 5 3.61 -16.15 -14.32
CA GLU A 5 3.89 -14.78 -13.86
C GLU A 5 4.45 -13.96 -15.02
N ALA A 6 3.83 -12.80 -15.26
CA ALA A 6 4.18 -11.93 -16.38
C ALA A 6 5.56 -11.28 -16.22
N ARG A 7 6.01 -11.02 -14.99
CA ARG A 7 7.31 -10.41 -14.70
C ARG A 7 8.43 -11.44 -14.65
N SER A 8 9.66 -10.95 -14.69
CA SER A 8 10.87 -11.72 -14.39
C SER A 8 11.07 -12.00 -12.88
N ARG A 9 10.06 -11.74 -12.05
CA ARG A 9 10.10 -11.95 -10.61
C ARG A 9 8.72 -12.26 -10.06
N ILE A 10 8.68 -12.99 -8.94
CA ILE A 10 7.47 -13.16 -8.13
C ILE A 10 7.18 -11.93 -7.26
N GLY A 11 6.10 -12.01 -6.48
CA GLY A 11 5.76 -11.04 -5.43
C GLY A 11 4.83 -9.91 -5.86
N GLY A 12 4.76 -9.59 -7.16
CA GLY A 12 3.88 -8.53 -7.66
C GLY A 12 4.13 -7.18 -6.96
N ARG A 13 3.20 -6.80 -6.07
CA ARG A 13 3.24 -5.56 -5.27
C ARG A 13 4.11 -5.66 -4.01
N CYS A 14 4.67 -6.82 -3.69
CA CYS A 14 5.75 -6.97 -2.73
C CYS A 14 7.07 -6.99 -3.48
N TRP A 15 8.03 -6.18 -3.04
CA TRP A 15 9.33 -6.08 -3.71
C TRP A 15 10.41 -5.64 -2.74
N THR A 16 11.07 -6.64 -2.15
CA THR A 16 12.21 -6.47 -1.26
C THR A 16 13.47 -6.21 -2.08
N CYS A 17 14.20 -5.14 -1.76
CA CYS A 17 15.49 -4.81 -2.38
C CYS A 17 16.59 -4.72 -1.32
N ARG A 18 17.78 -5.23 -1.65
CA ARG A 18 18.98 -5.12 -0.82
C ARG A 18 19.93 -4.14 -1.48
N PHE A 19 20.46 -3.20 -0.71
CA PHE A 19 21.39 -2.20 -1.20
C PHE A 19 22.74 -2.34 -0.48
N PRO A 20 23.88 -2.25 -1.19
CA PRO A 20 25.20 -2.31 -0.58
C PRO A 20 25.36 -1.28 0.55
N GLY A 21 25.90 -1.73 1.69
CA GLY A 21 26.13 -0.90 2.87
C GLY A 21 24.87 -0.57 3.69
N LEU A 22 23.71 -1.19 3.42
CA LEU A 22 22.57 -1.22 4.34
C LEU A 22 22.44 -2.62 4.96
N SER A 23 22.35 -2.69 6.29
CA SER A 23 22.18 -3.94 7.03
C SER A 23 20.74 -4.48 7.01
N ALA A 24 19.78 -3.69 6.52
CA ALA A 24 18.39 -4.09 6.37
C ALA A 24 17.90 -3.87 4.93
N PRO A 25 16.96 -4.72 4.45
CA PRO A 25 16.36 -4.54 3.16
C PRO A 25 15.43 -3.33 3.14
N VAL A 26 15.19 -2.82 1.93
CA VAL A 26 14.21 -1.79 1.65
C VAL A 26 13.06 -2.43 0.90
N GLU A 27 11.86 -2.35 1.45
CA GLU A 27 10.65 -2.74 0.74
C GLU A 27 10.25 -1.61 -0.23
N LEU A 28 10.28 -1.86 -1.54
CA LEU A 28 9.75 -0.91 -2.53
C LEU A 28 8.24 -1.08 -2.75
N GLY A 29 7.68 -2.17 -2.25
CA GLY A 29 6.26 -2.49 -2.29
C GLY A 29 5.60 -2.44 -0.91
N ALA A 30 4.79 -3.47 -0.61
CA ALA A 30 4.24 -3.71 0.72
C ALA A 30 5.34 -3.85 1.76
N GLU A 31 5.12 -3.28 2.95
CA GLU A 31 6.11 -3.21 4.03
C GLU A 31 5.55 -3.57 5.40
N PHE A 32 4.26 -3.36 5.60
CA PHE A 32 3.59 -3.58 6.88
C PHE A 32 2.61 -4.75 6.80
N ILE A 33 2.52 -5.49 7.90
CA ILE A 33 1.46 -6.44 8.21
C ILE A 33 0.55 -5.75 9.22
N HIS A 34 -0.66 -5.39 8.80
CA HIS A 34 -1.64 -4.73 9.66
C HIS A 34 -2.45 -5.74 10.47
N GLY A 35 -2.65 -5.48 11.77
CA GLY A 35 -3.37 -6.37 12.67
C GLY A 35 -2.62 -7.67 12.95
N ARG A 36 -3.36 -8.73 13.28
CA ARG A 36 -2.80 -10.08 13.50
C ARG A 36 -3.43 -11.12 12.56
N PRO A 37 -3.17 -11.03 11.24
CA PRO A 37 -3.76 -11.95 10.26
C PRO A 37 -3.19 -13.37 10.43
N PRO A 38 -3.99 -14.35 10.89
CA PRO A 38 -3.47 -15.66 11.30
C PRO A 38 -2.79 -16.41 10.14
N VAL A 39 -3.35 -16.32 8.93
CA VAL A 39 -2.78 -16.97 7.74
C VAL A 39 -1.41 -16.41 7.40
N THR A 40 -1.25 -15.08 7.39
CA THR A 40 0.03 -14.45 7.07
C THR A 40 1.09 -14.74 8.13
N LEU A 41 0.71 -14.71 9.42
CA LEU A 41 1.63 -15.02 10.51
C LEU A 41 2.09 -16.48 10.48
N ALA A 42 1.17 -17.42 10.23
CA ALA A 42 1.50 -18.84 10.08
C ALA A 42 2.41 -19.10 8.87
N LEU A 43 2.17 -18.43 7.74
CA LEU A 43 3.02 -18.56 6.56
C LEU A 43 4.42 -17.96 6.79
N LEU A 44 4.54 -16.84 7.51
CA LEU A 44 5.84 -16.28 7.89
C LEU A 44 6.64 -17.25 8.75
N GLN A 45 6.00 -17.83 9.76
CA GLN A 45 6.62 -18.83 10.63
C GLN A 45 7.11 -20.04 9.82
N ARG A 46 6.28 -20.56 8.91
CA ARG A 46 6.66 -21.67 8.01
C ARG A 46 7.82 -21.31 7.09
N ALA A 47 7.95 -20.05 6.70
CA ALA A 47 9.05 -19.55 5.89
C ALA A 47 10.33 -19.28 6.69
N GLY A 48 10.35 -19.57 8.01
CA GLY A 48 11.49 -19.24 8.87
C GLY A 48 11.67 -17.74 9.12
N SER A 49 10.65 -16.93 8.85
CA SER A 49 10.63 -15.49 9.14
C SER A 49 9.77 -15.20 10.39
N ALA A 50 9.84 -13.96 10.88
CA ALA A 50 9.09 -13.50 12.03
C ALA A 50 8.40 -12.17 11.73
N ALA A 51 7.29 -11.91 12.40
CA ALA A 51 6.64 -10.60 12.38
C ALA A 51 7.22 -9.73 13.51
N LEU A 52 8.01 -8.73 13.15
CA LEU A 52 8.59 -7.76 14.08
C LEU A 52 7.56 -6.68 14.39
N ASP A 53 7.26 -6.42 15.66
CA ASP A 53 6.43 -5.27 16.04
C ASP A 53 7.19 -3.99 15.69
N SER A 54 6.56 -3.13 14.90
CA SER A 54 7.14 -1.84 14.55
C SER A 54 6.76 -0.80 15.61
N ALA A 55 7.70 0.11 15.89
CA ALA A 55 7.45 1.19 16.83
C ALA A 55 6.19 1.98 16.43
N ARG A 56 5.42 2.45 17.41
CA ARG A 56 4.10 3.08 17.19
C ARG A 56 4.10 4.59 17.37
N THR A 57 5.19 5.17 17.84
CA THR A 57 5.26 6.61 18.13
C THR A 57 5.18 7.42 16.83
N GLN A 58 4.22 8.34 16.76
CA GLN A 58 4.01 9.19 15.59
C GLN A 58 4.12 10.66 15.97
N ARG A 59 4.67 11.45 15.06
CA ARG A 59 4.77 12.91 15.16
C ARG A 59 4.03 13.55 14.00
N PHE A 60 3.35 14.64 14.29
CA PHE A 60 2.55 15.38 13.32
C PHE A 60 2.90 16.87 13.37
N VAL A 61 3.17 17.46 12.21
CA VAL A 61 3.48 18.88 12.10
C VAL A 61 2.23 19.69 12.39
N THR A 62 2.27 20.49 13.46
CA THR A 62 1.24 21.46 13.85
C THR A 62 1.93 22.80 14.03
N ASP A 63 1.49 23.82 13.30
CA ASP A 63 2.06 25.18 13.33
C ASP A 63 3.59 25.18 13.16
N GLY A 64 4.08 24.40 12.19
CA GLY A 64 5.50 24.29 11.86
C GLY A 64 6.35 23.48 12.83
N ARG A 65 5.76 22.85 13.87
CA ARG A 65 6.50 22.04 14.86
C ARG A 65 5.97 20.62 14.95
N LEU A 66 6.85 19.66 15.19
CA LEU A 66 6.46 18.28 15.44
C LEU A 66 5.85 18.12 16.83
N ARG A 67 4.60 17.63 16.86
CA ARG A 67 3.87 17.33 18.10
C ARG A 67 3.47 15.85 18.12
N ALA A 68 3.34 15.28 19.31
CA ALA A 68 2.81 13.93 19.45
C ALA A 68 1.37 13.86 18.90
N ILE A 69 1.01 12.72 18.32
CA ILE A 69 -0.34 12.43 17.86
C ILE A 69 -0.69 10.97 18.17
N ASP A 70 -1.92 10.76 18.62
CA ASP A 70 -2.57 9.45 18.49
C ASP A 70 -3.40 9.47 17.20
N ALA A 71 -2.79 8.95 16.13
CA ALA A 71 -3.40 8.87 14.82
C ALA A 71 -4.76 8.19 14.84
N PHE A 72 -4.86 7.04 15.50
CA PHE A 72 -6.09 6.25 15.53
C PHE A 72 -7.17 6.94 16.35
N ALA A 73 -6.81 7.62 17.45
CA ALA A 73 -7.78 8.45 18.16
C ALA A 73 -8.34 9.59 17.29
N GLU A 74 -7.49 10.29 16.53
CA GLU A 74 -7.94 11.35 15.62
C GLU A 74 -8.83 10.80 14.49
N ALA A 75 -8.46 9.66 13.92
CA ALA A 75 -9.28 8.98 12.91
C ALA A 75 -10.66 8.59 13.46
N ARG A 76 -10.71 7.97 14.65
CA ARG A 76 -11.96 7.58 15.33
C ARG A 76 -12.86 8.78 15.63
N LYS A 77 -12.29 9.93 16.02
CA LYS A 77 -13.06 11.17 16.21
C LYS A 77 -13.77 11.57 14.91
N ALA A 78 -13.10 11.47 13.77
CA ALA A 78 -13.70 11.73 12.47
C ALA A 78 -14.78 10.68 12.10
N MET A 79 -14.68 9.43 12.56
CA MET A 79 -15.63 8.35 12.25
C MET A 79 -16.88 8.27 13.16
N ARG A 80 -17.16 9.27 14.02
CA ARG A 80 -18.40 9.29 14.84
C ARG A 80 -19.66 9.58 14.00
N ASN A 81 -20.87 9.37 14.52
CA ASN A 81 -22.13 9.82 13.88
C ASN A 81 -22.28 9.40 12.41
N THR A 82 -22.12 8.11 12.12
CA THR A 82 -22.09 7.54 10.76
C THR A 82 -23.44 7.01 10.27
N ALA A 83 -24.50 7.16 11.07
CA ALA A 83 -25.84 6.65 10.73
C ALA A 83 -26.33 7.12 9.34
N VAL A 84 -26.01 8.36 8.95
CA VAL A 84 -26.37 8.92 7.64
C VAL A 84 -25.81 8.10 6.47
N LEU A 85 -24.65 7.47 6.64
CA LEU A 85 -24.01 6.66 5.60
C LEU A 85 -24.72 5.34 5.37
N LYS A 86 -25.50 4.85 6.35
CA LYS A 86 -26.33 3.65 6.18
C LYS A 86 -27.50 3.89 5.23
N VAL A 87 -28.01 5.12 5.19
CA VAL A 87 -29.14 5.52 4.33
C VAL A 87 -28.64 5.89 2.93
N LYS A 88 -27.60 6.73 2.84
CA LYS A 88 -27.05 7.17 1.56
C LYS A 88 -25.55 7.37 1.65
N ASP A 89 -24.81 6.67 0.80
CA ASP A 89 -23.36 6.82 0.69
C ASP A 89 -23.00 8.17 0.04
N SER A 90 -21.78 8.63 0.31
CA SER A 90 -21.21 9.86 -0.25
C SER A 90 -19.69 9.75 -0.29
N SER A 91 -19.02 10.70 -0.95
CA SER A 91 -17.57 10.75 -0.87
C SER A 91 -17.09 11.08 0.54
N PHE A 92 -15.93 10.56 0.94
CA PHE A 92 -15.34 10.85 2.24
C PHE A 92 -15.15 12.34 2.49
N ALA A 93 -14.76 13.11 1.46
CA ALA A 93 -14.65 14.56 1.53
C ALA A 93 -15.98 15.23 1.86
N THR A 94 -17.08 14.80 1.22
CA THR A 94 -18.43 15.32 1.49
C THR A 94 -18.88 14.97 2.90
N PHE A 95 -18.68 13.73 3.32
CA PHE A 95 -18.97 13.27 4.68
C PHE A 95 -18.22 14.10 5.73
N LEU A 96 -16.91 14.28 5.53
CA LEU A 96 -16.07 15.04 6.46
C LEU A 96 -16.46 16.52 6.51
N ALA A 97 -16.83 17.14 5.38
CA ALA A 97 -17.26 18.54 5.31
C ALA A 97 -18.54 18.79 6.12
N ARG A 98 -19.50 17.86 6.11
CA ARG A 98 -20.79 17.98 6.82
C ARG A 98 -20.68 17.87 8.35
N LYS A 99 -19.57 17.37 8.87
CA LYS A 99 -19.37 17.23 10.32
C LYS A 99 -19.15 18.58 10.97
N ARG A 100 -19.91 18.87 12.03
CA ARG A 100 -19.72 20.02 12.92
C ARG A 100 -18.84 19.63 14.11
N GLY A 101 -18.13 20.59 14.71
CA GLY A 101 -17.31 20.38 15.92
C GLY A 101 -15.97 19.65 15.74
N LEU A 102 -15.58 19.25 14.51
CA LEU A 102 -14.25 18.69 14.26
C LEU A 102 -13.20 19.80 14.11
N SER A 103 -12.10 19.67 14.85
CA SER A 103 -10.93 20.54 14.73
C SER A 103 -10.31 20.50 13.32
N ARG A 104 -9.64 21.59 12.92
CA ARG A 104 -8.88 21.64 11.66
C ARG A 104 -7.86 20.50 11.56
N ARG A 105 -7.18 20.20 12.67
CA ARG A 105 -6.21 19.11 12.79
C ARG A 105 -6.85 17.75 12.49
N THR A 106 -7.97 17.43 13.15
CA THR A 106 -8.69 16.16 12.96
C THR A 106 -9.15 15.99 11.51
N ARG A 107 -9.66 17.06 10.87
CA ARG A 107 -10.06 17.01 9.45
C ARG A 107 -8.87 16.78 8.53
N SER A 108 -7.78 17.52 8.74
CA SER A 108 -6.56 17.37 7.94
C SER A 108 -5.98 15.97 8.08
N PHE A 109 -5.98 15.43 9.31
CA PHE A 109 -5.47 14.10 9.60
C PHE A 109 -6.34 13.00 8.97
N ALA A 110 -7.66 13.07 9.13
CA ALA A 110 -8.58 12.10 8.54
C ALA A 110 -8.47 12.06 7.00
N ARG A 111 -8.33 13.23 6.36
CA ARG A 111 -8.08 13.32 4.92
C ARG A 111 -6.75 12.68 4.54
N MET A 112 -5.67 13.01 5.25
CA MET A 112 -4.35 12.45 5.01
C MET A 112 -4.33 10.93 5.21
N MET A 113 -5.10 10.40 6.15
CA MET A 113 -5.24 8.95 6.31
C MET A 113 -5.93 8.31 5.11
N VAL A 114 -7.03 8.86 4.58
CA VAL A 114 -7.65 8.31 3.36
C VAL A 114 -6.72 8.37 2.15
N GLU A 115 -5.98 9.47 2.01
CA GLU A 115 -4.98 9.61 0.95
C GLU A 115 -3.80 8.65 1.14
N GLY A 116 -3.33 8.46 2.37
CA GLY A 116 -2.10 7.73 2.68
C GLY A 116 -2.31 6.23 2.92
N PHE A 117 -3.25 5.88 3.79
CA PHE A 117 -3.55 4.51 4.21
C PHE A 117 -4.33 3.76 3.12
N ASP A 118 -5.43 4.34 2.63
CA ASP A 118 -6.27 3.71 1.59
C ASP A 118 -5.78 4.00 0.17
N ALA A 119 -4.72 4.82 0.02
CA ALA A 119 -4.22 5.33 -1.26
C ALA A 119 -5.29 6.00 -2.14
N ALA A 120 -6.35 6.54 -1.53
CA ALA A 120 -7.57 6.94 -2.24
C ALA A 120 -7.71 8.45 -2.37
N ASP A 121 -8.51 8.89 -3.35
CA ASP A 121 -8.96 10.29 -3.42
C ASP A 121 -10.19 10.46 -2.52
N PRO A 122 -10.12 11.29 -1.45
CA PRO A 122 -11.25 11.54 -0.56
C PRO A 122 -12.49 12.08 -1.27
N ALA A 123 -12.33 12.75 -2.42
CA ALA A 123 -13.45 13.25 -3.21
C ALA A 123 -14.22 12.15 -3.96
N ARG A 124 -13.61 10.95 -4.11
CA ARG A 124 -14.17 9.82 -4.85
C ARG A 124 -14.46 8.61 -3.96
N ALA A 125 -13.67 8.40 -2.92
CA ALA A 125 -13.75 7.23 -2.06
C ALA A 125 -15.06 7.20 -1.27
N SER A 126 -15.69 6.03 -1.19
CA SER A 126 -16.91 5.81 -0.41
C SER A 126 -16.64 6.06 1.07
N ALA A 127 -17.36 7.03 1.64
CA ALA A 127 -17.29 7.30 3.07
C ALA A 127 -17.78 6.09 3.89
N ARG A 128 -18.83 5.41 3.41
CA ARG A 128 -19.36 4.21 4.07
C ARG A 128 -18.31 3.11 4.14
N ALA A 129 -17.67 2.76 3.02
CA ALA A 129 -16.69 1.68 2.97
C ALA A 129 -15.49 1.94 3.90
N ILE A 130 -14.95 3.17 3.89
CA ILE A 130 -13.84 3.57 4.77
C ILE A 130 -14.24 3.49 6.24
N VAL A 131 -15.42 4.00 6.59
CA VAL A 131 -15.94 3.93 7.97
C VAL A 131 -16.11 2.49 8.43
N GLU A 132 -16.69 1.64 7.59
CA GLU A 132 -16.90 0.23 7.89
C GLU A 132 -15.57 -0.48 8.12
N GLU A 133 -14.58 -0.30 7.24
CA GLU A 133 -13.24 -0.90 7.37
C GLU A 133 -12.52 -0.44 8.65
N TRP A 134 -12.47 0.87 8.89
CA TRP A 134 -11.73 1.44 10.01
C TRP A 134 -12.38 1.12 11.37
N CYS A 135 -13.71 0.99 11.42
CA CYS A 135 -14.43 0.61 12.63
C CYS A 135 -14.42 -0.91 12.88
N ALA A 136 -14.41 -1.73 11.82
CA ALA A 136 -14.43 -3.19 11.94
C ALA A 136 -13.09 -3.80 12.34
N SER A 137 -11.99 -3.02 12.29
CA SER A 137 -10.64 -3.53 12.53
C SER A 137 -9.97 -2.86 13.74
N PRO A 138 -10.34 -3.23 14.99
CA PRO A 138 -9.76 -2.64 16.21
C PRO A 138 -8.23 -2.76 16.29
N GLN A 139 -7.67 -3.75 15.58
CA GLN A 139 -6.25 -4.06 15.56
C GLN A 139 -5.47 -3.31 14.46
N LEU A 140 -6.08 -2.39 13.72
CA LEU A 140 -5.39 -1.55 12.71
C LEU A 140 -4.14 -0.85 13.27
N GLY A 141 -4.11 -0.59 14.58
CA GLY A 141 -2.95 0.01 15.26
C GLY A 141 -1.75 -0.92 15.46
N ALA A 142 -1.94 -2.24 15.35
CA ALA A 142 -0.83 -3.18 15.35
C ALA A 142 -0.20 -3.20 13.95
N GLN A 143 1.09 -2.85 13.88
CA GLN A 143 1.84 -2.78 12.64
C GLN A 143 3.09 -3.64 12.80
N PHE A 144 3.14 -4.75 12.09
CA PHE A 144 4.31 -5.62 12.07
C PHE A 144 5.04 -5.50 10.74
N ARG A 145 6.27 -6.01 10.70
CA ARG A 145 7.10 -6.11 9.50
C ARG A 145 7.68 -7.51 9.41
N PRO A 146 7.78 -8.13 8.23
CA PRO A 146 8.54 -9.37 8.10
C PRO A 146 10.02 -9.13 8.41
N LEU A 147 10.60 -9.97 9.27
CA LEU A 147 12.04 -10.00 9.50
C LEU A 147 12.74 -10.35 8.18
N GLY A 148 13.60 -9.45 7.70
CA GLY A 148 14.31 -9.62 6.44
C GLY A 148 13.48 -9.33 5.18
N GLY A 149 12.27 -8.79 5.33
CA GLY A 149 11.39 -8.43 4.21
C GLY A 149 10.49 -9.58 3.72
N TYR A 150 9.62 -9.27 2.75
CA TYR A 150 8.64 -10.22 2.21
C TYR A 150 9.25 -11.30 1.30
N SER A 151 10.47 -11.13 0.78
CA SER A 151 11.04 -12.07 -0.18
C SER A 151 11.09 -13.49 0.34
N ALA A 152 11.56 -13.73 1.57
CA ALA A 152 11.65 -15.08 2.14
C ALA A 152 10.29 -15.79 2.20
N LEU A 153 9.24 -15.07 2.59
CA LEU A 153 7.87 -15.58 2.56
C LEU A 153 7.44 -15.95 1.13
N LEU A 154 7.67 -15.05 0.18
CA LEU A 154 7.26 -15.26 -1.22
C LEU A 154 8.03 -16.41 -1.86
N ASP A 155 9.32 -16.52 -1.59
CA ASP A 155 10.18 -17.60 -2.07
C ASP A 155 9.72 -18.94 -1.49
N SER A 156 9.32 -19.00 -0.20
CA SER A 156 8.77 -20.21 0.41
C SER A 156 7.43 -20.67 -0.19
N LEU A 157 6.69 -19.73 -0.81
CA LEU A 157 5.42 -19.99 -1.48
C LEU A 157 5.59 -20.31 -2.96
N ALA A 158 6.78 -20.09 -3.53
CA ALA A 158 7.05 -20.40 -4.92
C ALA A 158 7.04 -21.92 -5.11
N GLY A 159 6.04 -22.42 -5.85
CA GLY A 159 5.99 -23.83 -6.24
C GLY A 159 7.04 -24.16 -7.32
N SER A 160 7.31 -25.46 -7.49
CA SER A 160 8.25 -25.96 -8.51
C SER A 160 7.80 -25.66 -9.95
N ASP A 161 6.50 -25.54 -10.20
CA ASP A 161 5.92 -25.29 -11.53
C ASP A 161 5.67 -23.79 -11.78
N LEU A 162 6.69 -22.96 -11.60
CA LEU A 162 6.61 -21.52 -11.84
C LEU A 162 7.23 -21.13 -13.19
N ARG A 163 6.49 -20.39 -14.01
CA ARG A 163 6.97 -19.80 -15.27
C ARG A 163 6.93 -18.28 -15.19
N LEU A 164 8.11 -17.69 -15.02
CA LEU A 164 8.32 -16.24 -15.09
C LEU A 164 8.28 -15.77 -16.56
N GLN A 165 8.17 -14.45 -16.73
CA GLN A 165 8.13 -13.79 -18.05
C GLN A 165 7.08 -14.39 -18.99
N SER A 166 6.00 -14.92 -18.43
CA SER A 166 4.90 -15.61 -19.13
C SER A 166 3.67 -14.73 -19.07
N VAL A 167 3.51 -13.88 -20.08
CA VAL A 167 2.41 -12.92 -20.17
C VAL A 167 1.20 -13.59 -20.80
N VAL A 168 0.19 -13.88 -20.00
CA VAL A 168 -1.11 -14.36 -20.48
C VAL A 168 -1.85 -13.21 -21.18
N ARG A 169 -2.39 -13.48 -22.37
CA ARG A 169 -3.18 -12.53 -23.18
C ARG A 169 -4.61 -12.97 -23.37
N GLU A 170 -4.87 -14.27 -23.31
CA GLU A 170 -6.20 -14.84 -23.52
C GLU A 170 -6.45 -16.05 -22.64
N ILE A 171 -7.66 -16.15 -22.10
CA ILE A 171 -8.16 -17.25 -21.30
C ILE A 171 -9.50 -17.69 -21.92
N ARG A 172 -9.50 -18.85 -22.58
CA ARG A 172 -10.72 -19.53 -23.02
C ARG A 172 -11.14 -20.50 -21.94
N TRP A 173 -12.39 -20.48 -21.53
CA TRP A 173 -12.85 -21.29 -20.43
C TRP A 173 -14.27 -21.79 -20.65
N GLU A 174 -14.52 -22.99 -20.17
CA GLU A 174 -15.82 -23.63 -20.07
C GLU A 174 -15.80 -24.54 -18.83
N ARG A 175 -16.92 -25.20 -18.54
CA ARG A 175 -16.99 -26.09 -17.37
C ARG A 175 -16.00 -27.24 -17.54
N GLY A 176 -15.00 -27.32 -16.65
CA GLY A 176 -14.01 -28.40 -16.61
C GLY A 176 -12.85 -28.24 -17.59
N SER A 177 -12.72 -27.12 -18.29
CA SER A 177 -11.65 -26.89 -19.26
C SER A 177 -11.28 -25.41 -19.37
N VAL A 178 -9.98 -25.12 -19.33
CA VAL A 178 -9.40 -23.79 -19.53
C VAL A 178 -8.22 -23.91 -20.47
N GLU A 179 -8.21 -23.11 -21.54
CA GLU A 179 -7.05 -22.90 -22.40
C GLU A 179 -6.49 -21.49 -22.19
N VAL A 180 -5.22 -21.41 -21.83
CA VAL A 180 -4.49 -20.15 -21.63
C VAL A 180 -3.53 -19.94 -22.78
N ARG A 181 -3.54 -18.73 -23.35
CA ARG A 181 -2.64 -18.31 -24.44
C ARG A 181 -1.92 -17.02 -24.09
N GLY A 182 -0.72 -16.85 -24.61
CA GLY A 182 0.08 -15.65 -24.40
C GLY A 182 1.46 -15.76 -24.99
N GLU A 183 2.43 -15.15 -24.33
CA GLU A 183 3.83 -15.15 -24.75
C GLU A 183 4.78 -15.38 -23.57
N CYS A 184 5.83 -16.16 -23.79
CA CYS A 184 6.94 -16.35 -22.85
C CYS A 184 8.23 -16.04 -23.60
N LEU A 185 8.96 -15.01 -23.14
CA LEU A 185 10.19 -14.54 -23.82
C LEU A 185 9.98 -14.29 -25.33
N GLY A 186 8.82 -13.73 -25.70
CA GLY A 186 8.43 -13.45 -27.10
C GLY A 186 7.96 -14.68 -27.90
N LYS A 187 8.01 -15.90 -27.33
CA LYS A 187 7.49 -17.12 -27.96
C LYS A 187 6.06 -17.38 -27.55
N GLN A 188 5.23 -17.87 -28.45
CA GLN A 188 3.85 -18.24 -28.15
C GLN A 188 3.80 -19.29 -27.04
N LEU A 189 2.99 -19.06 -26.00
CA LEU A 189 2.69 -20.06 -24.97
C LEU A 189 1.24 -20.51 -25.10
N ARG A 190 1.01 -21.79 -24.83
CA ARG A 190 -0.32 -22.39 -24.73
C ARG A 190 -0.34 -23.45 -23.63
N TYR A 191 -1.30 -23.36 -22.72
CA TYR A 191 -1.52 -24.35 -21.68
C TYR A 191 -3.00 -24.73 -21.60
N ARG A 192 -3.28 -25.97 -21.17
CA ARG A 192 -4.62 -26.47 -20.88
C ARG A 192 -4.68 -27.06 -19.48
N ALA A 193 -5.77 -26.81 -18.78
CA ALA A 193 -6.02 -27.31 -17.43
C ALA A 193 -7.53 -27.42 -17.19
N PRO A 194 -8.00 -28.24 -16.24
CA PRO A 194 -9.43 -28.31 -15.92
C PRO A 194 -9.97 -27.03 -15.26
N GLN A 195 -9.10 -26.24 -14.63
CA GLN A 195 -9.45 -25.04 -13.88
C GLN A 195 -8.30 -24.01 -13.94
N ALA A 196 -8.62 -22.74 -13.72
CA ALA A 196 -7.64 -21.67 -13.57
C ALA A 196 -8.03 -20.72 -12.43
N ILE A 197 -7.03 -20.25 -11.68
CA ILE A 197 -7.17 -19.21 -10.65
C ILE A 197 -6.54 -17.94 -11.19
N VAL A 198 -7.31 -16.85 -11.25
CA VAL A 198 -6.85 -15.55 -11.76
C VAL A 198 -6.61 -14.59 -10.61
N THR A 199 -5.34 -14.26 -10.36
CA THR A 199 -4.90 -13.37 -9.27
C THR A 199 -4.39 -12.03 -9.79
N LEU A 200 -4.81 -11.63 -11.00
CA LEU A 200 -4.37 -10.40 -11.64
C LEU A 200 -4.78 -9.16 -10.83
N PRO A 201 -3.93 -8.12 -10.76
CA PRO A 201 -4.28 -6.86 -10.12
C PRO A 201 -5.51 -6.22 -10.76
N LEU A 202 -6.29 -5.47 -9.97
CA LEU A 202 -7.49 -4.76 -10.43
C LEU A 202 -7.24 -3.94 -11.71
N GLY A 203 -6.13 -3.19 -11.77
CA GLY A 203 -5.78 -2.39 -12.95
C GLY A 203 -5.55 -3.21 -14.21
N VAL A 204 -5.05 -4.46 -14.09
CA VAL A 204 -4.90 -5.36 -15.25
C VAL A 204 -6.27 -5.82 -15.73
N LEU A 205 -7.16 -6.21 -14.80
CA LEU A 205 -8.53 -6.62 -15.12
C LEU A 205 -9.36 -5.47 -15.74
N GLN A 206 -9.08 -4.22 -15.36
CA GLN A 206 -9.76 -3.03 -15.91
C GLN A 206 -9.17 -2.54 -17.24
N SER A 207 -7.96 -2.95 -17.60
CA SER A 207 -7.27 -2.52 -18.82
C SER A 207 -7.57 -3.36 -20.07
N ASP A 208 -8.39 -4.42 -19.92
CA ASP A 208 -8.64 -5.43 -20.96
C ASP A 208 -7.36 -6.10 -21.51
N ALA A 209 -6.24 -6.04 -20.77
CA ALA A 209 -4.96 -6.66 -21.15
C ALA A 209 -5.01 -8.20 -21.26
N VAL A 210 -6.04 -8.83 -20.68
CA VAL A 210 -6.31 -10.27 -20.76
C VAL A 210 -7.74 -10.48 -21.24
N ARG A 211 -7.90 -11.14 -22.39
CA ARG A 211 -9.18 -11.44 -22.99
C ARG A 211 -9.77 -12.73 -22.41
N PHE A 212 -10.99 -12.64 -21.87
CA PHE A 212 -11.74 -13.80 -21.39
C PHE A 212 -12.78 -14.25 -22.43
N ILE A 213 -12.83 -15.55 -22.72
CA ILE A 213 -13.77 -16.15 -23.67
C ILE A 213 -14.44 -17.37 -23.03
N PRO A 214 -15.75 -17.35 -22.73
CA PRO A 214 -16.65 -16.20 -22.85
C PRO A 214 -16.29 -15.06 -21.89
N ALA A 215 -16.77 -13.86 -22.19
CA ALA A 215 -16.48 -12.67 -21.38
C ALA A 215 -17.16 -12.75 -20.00
N LEU A 216 -16.46 -12.25 -18.97
CA LEU A 216 -16.94 -12.20 -17.57
C LEU A 216 -17.97 -11.07 -17.34
N LYS A 217 -19.11 -11.08 -18.05
CA LYS A 217 -20.11 -10.01 -18.03
C LYS A 217 -20.60 -9.66 -16.63
N GLU A 218 -20.83 -10.66 -15.78
CA GLU A 218 -21.30 -10.50 -14.40
C GLU A 218 -20.35 -9.73 -13.49
N LYS A 219 -19.03 -9.74 -13.79
CA LYS A 219 -18.02 -9.05 -12.97
C LYS A 219 -17.85 -7.58 -13.36
N ARG A 220 -18.31 -7.17 -14.55
CA ARG A 220 -18.12 -5.81 -15.07
C ARG A 220 -18.73 -4.71 -14.17
N PRO A 221 -19.96 -4.84 -13.62
CA PRO A 221 -20.52 -3.81 -12.74
C PRO A 221 -19.71 -3.62 -11.44
N ALA A 222 -19.20 -4.71 -10.86
CA ALA A 222 -18.35 -4.63 -9.68
C ALA A 222 -17.00 -3.97 -10.00
N LEU A 223 -16.36 -4.35 -11.11
CA LEU A 223 -15.10 -3.74 -11.55
C LEU A 223 -15.20 -2.23 -11.76
N LYS A 224 -16.35 -1.72 -12.24
CA LYS A 224 -16.57 -0.27 -12.42
C LYS A 224 -16.69 0.51 -11.10
N LYS A 225 -16.96 -0.16 -9.98
CA LYS A 225 -17.12 0.46 -8.65
C LYS A 225 -15.82 0.47 -7.85
N LEU A 226 -14.78 -0.20 -8.33
CA LEU A 226 -13.48 -0.29 -7.66
C LEU A 226 -12.43 0.56 -8.37
N ALA A 227 -11.49 1.11 -7.63
CA ALA A 227 -10.38 1.87 -8.18
C ALA A 227 -9.06 1.42 -7.53
N SER A 228 -8.00 1.36 -8.33
CA SER A 228 -6.64 1.20 -7.80
C SER A 228 -6.10 2.57 -7.40
N GLY A 229 -5.83 2.76 -6.12
CA GLY A 229 -5.24 3.98 -5.58
C GLY A 229 -3.80 4.19 -6.07
N PRO A 230 -3.43 5.40 -6.55
CA PRO A 230 -2.06 5.70 -6.93
C PRO A 230 -1.19 5.92 -5.69
N VAL A 231 0.06 5.47 -5.77
CA VAL A 231 1.07 5.60 -4.71
C VAL A 231 2.40 5.97 -5.33
N VAL A 232 3.13 6.87 -4.67
CA VAL A 232 4.56 7.09 -4.90
C VAL A 232 5.28 6.86 -3.58
N LYS A 233 6.25 5.94 -3.62
CA LYS A 233 7.12 5.59 -2.49
C LYS A 233 8.57 5.91 -2.88
N ILE A 234 9.31 6.51 -1.95
CA ILE A 234 10.73 6.82 -2.13
C ILE A 234 11.52 6.39 -0.90
N ALA A 235 12.65 5.72 -1.10
CA ALA A 235 13.61 5.43 -0.05
C ALA A 235 14.79 6.41 -0.16
N LEU A 236 15.10 7.11 0.93
CA LEU A 236 16.16 8.10 1.00
C LEU A 236 17.19 7.65 2.03
N ARG A 237 18.40 7.34 1.58
CA ARG A 237 19.54 7.03 2.46
C ARG A 237 20.29 8.31 2.82
N PHE A 238 20.65 8.45 4.09
CA PHE A 238 21.40 9.55 4.66
C PHE A 238 22.74 9.06 5.22
N ARG A 239 23.62 10.01 5.57
CA ARG A 239 24.89 9.70 6.25
C ARG A 239 24.68 9.22 7.67
N ALA A 240 23.70 9.78 8.38
CA ALA A 240 23.32 9.42 9.73
C ALA A 240 21.80 9.41 9.87
N ALA A 241 21.28 8.67 10.85
CA ALA A 241 19.87 8.66 11.24
C ALA A 241 19.56 9.91 12.10
N PHE A 242 19.73 11.10 11.52
CA PHE A 242 19.69 12.39 12.23
C PHE A 242 18.39 12.63 13.03
N TRP A 243 17.29 11.99 12.63
CA TRP A 243 16.01 12.06 13.34
C TRP A 243 16.06 11.38 14.72
N GLU A 244 16.96 10.42 14.95
CA GLU A 244 17.10 9.76 16.25
C GLU A 244 17.71 10.68 17.32
N GLU A 245 18.42 11.74 16.92
CA GLU A 245 19.01 12.72 17.85
C GLU A 245 17.92 13.51 18.59
N GLU A 246 16.90 13.98 17.86
CA GLU A 246 15.82 14.82 18.39
C GLU A 246 14.53 14.02 18.69
N HIS A 247 14.34 12.92 17.97
CA HIS A 247 13.10 12.13 17.97
C HIS A 247 13.39 10.63 18.05
N PRO A 248 14.11 10.16 19.09
CA PRO A 248 14.46 8.76 19.24
C PRO A 248 13.22 7.87 19.30
N GLY A 249 13.24 6.77 18.57
CA GLY A 249 12.15 5.79 18.57
C GLY A 249 10.83 6.28 17.94
N VAL A 250 10.85 7.39 17.20
CA VAL A 250 9.69 7.81 16.40
C VAL A 250 9.61 7.00 15.11
N ALA A 251 8.45 6.39 14.87
CA ALA A 251 8.19 5.55 13.72
C ALA A 251 7.68 6.32 12.52
N PHE A 252 6.80 7.30 12.74
CA PHE A 252 6.17 8.07 11.66
C PHE A 252 6.25 9.57 11.90
N PHE A 253 6.50 10.31 10.83
CA PHE A 253 6.45 11.76 10.76
C PHE A 253 5.43 12.18 9.71
N HIS A 254 4.52 13.07 10.08
CA HIS A 254 3.42 13.50 9.23
C HIS A 254 3.43 15.01 8.99
N SER A 255 3.39 15.41 7.71
CA SER A 255 3.24 16.78 7.25
C SER A 255 2.17 16.84 6.14
N PRO A 256 0.87 17.00 6.49
CA PRO A 256 -0.22 16.90 5.52
C PRO A 256 -0.13 17.86 4.33
N ALA A 257 0.53 19.01 4.50
CA ALA A 257 0.71 20.00 3.42
C ALA A 257 1.79 19.59 2.43
N ALA A 258 2.78 18.80 2.85
CA ALA A 258 3.94 18.44 2.05
C ALA A 258 3.61 17.54 0.85
N ALA A 259 4.50 17.51 -0.14
CA ALA A 259 4.34 16.65 -1.32
C ALA A 259 4.34 15.16 -0.94
N PHE A 260 5.21 14.79 0.01
CA PHE A 260 5.20 13.51 0.71
C PHE A 260 4.68 13.72 2.13
N PRO A 261 3.41 13.38 2.42
CA PRO A 261 2.82 13.66 3.73
C PRO A 261 3.34 12.81 4.85
N THR A 262 3.84 11.62 4.56
CA THR A 262 4.25 10.66 5.57
C THR A 262 5.66 10.19 5.29
N PHE A 263 6.49 10.23 6.33
CA PHE A 263 7.77 9.55 6.36
C PHE A 263 7.78 8.55 7.50
N TRP A 264 8.39 7.39 7.29
CA TRP A 264 8.64 6.45 8.38
C TRP A 264 10.07 5.97 8.46
N THR A 265 10.44 5.60 9.67
CA THR A 265 11.73 5.04 10.01
C THR A 265 11.72 3.52 9.84
N PRO A 266 12.90 2.89 9.69
CA PRO A 266 13.02 1.45 9.51
C PRO A 266 12.93 0.66 10.82
N LEU A 267 12.42 1.28 11.90
CA LEU A 267 12.28 0.66 13.21
C LEU A 267 11.54 -0.70 13.12
N PRO A 268 11.97 -1.71 13.88
CA PRO A 268 12.97 -1.63 14.96
C PRO A 268 14.44 -1.59 14.49
N THR A 269 14.70 -1.75 13.18
CA THR A 269 16.07 -1.65 12.66
C THR A 269 16.50 -0.18 12.59
N ARG A 270 17.61 0.15 13.25
CA ARG A 270 18.19 1.50 13.23
C ARG A 270 19.19 1.63 12.09
N VAL A 271 18.71 2.00 10.91
CA VAL A 271 19.53 2.27 9.71
C VAL A 271 19.20 3.65 9.14
N PRO A 272 20.18 4.34 8.51
CA PRO A 272 20.04 5.74 8.13
C PRO A 272 19.28 5.88 6.79
N PHE A 273 18.08 5.33 6.70
CA PHE A 273 17.16 5.67 5.61
C PHE A 273 15.76 5.98 6.12
N LEU A 274 15.07 6.86 5.39
CA LEU A 274 13.64 7.14 5.57
C LEU A 274 12.87 6.71 4.33
N ILE A 275 11.65 6.25 4.55
CA ILE A 275 10.71 6.03 3.47
C ILE A 275 9.74 7.20 3.42
N GLY A 276 9.69 7.90 2.29
CA GLY A 276 8.67 8.88 1.98
C GLY A 276 7.50 8.24 1.23
N TRP A 277 6.28 8.59 1.62
CA TRP A 277 5.06 8.08 1.04
C TRP A 277 4.05 9.17 0.70
N ALA A 278 3.53 9.08 -0.52
CA ALA A 278 2.38 9.84 -0.98
C ALA A 278 1.38 8.87 -1.63
N GLY A 279 0.12 8.96 -1.24
CA GLY A 279 -0.99 8.25 -1.88
C GLY A 279 -2.04 9.22 -2.43
N GLY A 280 -2.99 8.70 -3.20
CA GLY A 280 -4.12 9.46 -3.71
C GLY A 280 -3.72 10.65 -4.59
N PRO A 281 -4.38 11.83 -4.49
CA PRO A 281 -4.14 12.97 -5.36
C PRO A 281 -2.70 13.49 -5.32
N LYS A 282 -1.99 13.34 -4.20
CA LYS A 282 -0.58 13.73 -4.09
C LYS A 282 0.33 12.80 -4.90
N ALA A 283 0.07 11.49 -4.89
CA ALA A 283 0.79 10.54 -5.72
C ALA A 283 0.60 10.83 -7.22
N VAL A 284 -0.63 11.20 -7.65
CA VAL A 284 -0.90 11.57 -9.05
C VAL A 284 -0.03 12.74 -9.50
N ARG A 285 0.10 13.78 -8.66
CA ARG A 285 0.95 14.94 -8.97
C ARG A 285 2.44 14.60 -9.05
N LEU A 286 2.88 13.56 -8.34
CA LEU A 286 4.27 13.11 -8.33
C LEU A 286 4.58 12.14 -9.48
N ALA A 287 3.62 11.32 -9.90
CA ALA A 287 3.83 10.21 -10.83
C ALA A 287 4.32 10.63 -12.23
N GLY A 288 4.03 11.86 -12.67
CA GLY A 288 4.48 12.40 -13.96
C GLY A 288 5.84 13.11 -13.93
N LEU A 289 6.49 13.20 -12.77
CA LEU A 289 7.72 13.97 -12.60
C LEU A 289 8.97 13.11 -12.87
N LYS A 290 10.04 13.76 -13.34
CA LYS A 290 11.36 13.12 -13.45
C LYS A 290 11.88 12.77 -12.05
N ARG A 291 12.70 11.71 -11.96
CA ARG A 291 13.26 11.20 -10.71
C ARG A 291 13.88 12.30 -9.84
N ASP A 292 14.69 13.19 -10.41
CA ASP A 292 15.37 14.25 -9.65
C ASP A 292 14.40 15.28 -9.07
N GLU A 293 13.29 15.56 -9.76
CA GLU A 293 12.23 16.41 -9.23
C GLU A 293 11.51 15.71 -8.07
N VAL A 294 11.20 14.41 -8.18
CA VAL A 294 10.60 13.63 -7.08
C VAL A 294 11.51 13.64 -5.85
N VAL A 295 12.82 13.46 -6.04
CA VAL A 295 13.82 13.55 -4.96
C VAL A 295 13.82 14.95 -4.33
N ARG A 296 13.86 16.02 -5.14
CA ARG A 296 13.79 17.41 -4.63
C ARG A 296 12.53 17.67 -3.82
N ARG A 297 11.36 17.17 -4.25
CA ARG A 297 10.09 17.28 -3.51
C ARG A 297 10.10 16.51 -2.20
N ALA A 298 10.73 15.33 -2.17
CA ALA A 298 10.87 14.55 -0.96
C ALA A 298 11.80 15.24 0.06
N LEU A 299 12.95 15.75 -0.39
CA LEU A 299 13.87 16.51 0.47
C LEU A 299 13.23 17.80 1.00
N HIS A 300 12.48 18.54 0.17
CA HIS A 300 11.72 19.70 0.63
C HIS A 300 10.67 19.33 1.67
N SER A 301 10.00 18.19 1.51
CA SER A 301 9.04 17.68 2.50
C SER A 301 9.72 17.36 3.84
N LEU A 302 10.92 16.75 3.82
CA LEU A 302 11.71 16.51 5.03
C LEU A 302 12.16 17.81 5.70
N ARG A 303 12.60 18.82 4.93
CA ARG A 303 12.92 20.15 5.47
C ARG A 303 11.74 20.78 6.20
N SER A 304 10.52 20.60 5.68
CA SER A 304 9.30 21.09 6.35
C SER A 304 8.97 20.37 7.66
N ILE A 305 9.52 19.16 7.86
CA ILE A 305 9.30 18.31 9.04
C ILE A 305 10.36 18.60 10.11
N PHE A 306 11.64 18.64 9.71
CA PHE A 306 12.79 18.70 10.61
C PHE A 306 13.45 20.08 10.69
N GLY A 307 13.06 21.04 9.84
CA GLY A 307 13.64 22.38 9.82
C GLY A 307 15.07 22.47 9.26
N ARG A 308 15.62 21.38 8.71
CA ARG A 308 16.97 21.29 8.11
C ARG A 308 16.98 20.44 6.84
#